data_AF-A0A183DXE0-F1
#
_entry.id   AF-A0A183DXE0-F1
#
_cell.length_a   1.000
_cell.length_b   1.000
_cell.length_c   1.000
_cell.angle_alpha   90.00
_cell.angle_beta   90.00
_cell.angle_gamma   90.00
#
_symmetry.space_group_name_H-M   'P 1'
#
loop_
_entity.id
_entity.type
_entity.pdbx_description
1 polymer ?
#
loop_
_entity_poly.entity_id
_entity_poly.type
_entity_poly.pdbx_seq_one_letter_code
_entity_poly.pdbx_strand_id
1 'polypeptide(L)'
;LHYMDGKCDWECASAECGFDGSDCGMSVTHSDSNAIMGIIFDGQSYEILRKLLPLLGSIAQLLHAPVHLSVNSEGGGPVYGWSYKNGVGEQIDLKEKTIPE
;
A
#
# COMPACT_ATOMS: atom_id res chain seq x y z
N LEU A 1 -12.42 8.36 3.36
CA LEU A 1 -11.63 7.67 2.32
C LEU A 1 -11.41 6.24 2.77
N HIS A 2 -12.18 5.31 2.22
CA HIS A 2 -11.98 3.88 2.43
C HIS A 2 -11.13 3.32 1.28
N TYR A 3 -9.85 3.68 1.29
CA TYR A 3 -8.95 3.40 0.17
C TYR A 3 -8.68 1.89 0.00
N MET A 4 -9.01 1.33 -1.17
CA MET A 4 -8.72 -0.06 -1.54
C MET A 4 -9.37 -1.08 -0.58
N ASP A 5 -10.59 -0.79 -0.13
CA ASP A 5 -11.36 -1.66 0.75
C ASP A 5 -12.29 -2.62 -0.01
N GLY A 6 -12.34 -2.51 -1.34
CA GLY A 6 -13.15 -3.33 -2.24
C GLY A 6 -14.56 -2.79 -2.46
N LYS A 7 -14.90 -1.59 -1.95
CA LYS A 7 -16.18 -0.91 -2.19
C LYS A 7 -15.91 0.46 -2.80
N CYS A 8 -16.63 0.75 -3.87
CA CYS A 8 -16.50 2.03 -4.54
C CYS A 8 -17.13 3.17 -3.72
N ASP A 9 -16.29 4.10 -3.27
CA ASP A 9 -16.64 5.44 -2.82
C ASP A 9 -16.58 6.40 -4.04
N TRP A 10 -17.70 6.58 -4.74
CA TRP A 10 -17.75 7.43 -5.96
C TRP A 10 -17.23 8.86 -5.77
N GLU A 11 -17.39 9.43 -4.57
CA GLU A 11 -16.85 10.75 -4.21
C GLU A 11 -15.31 10.79 -4.18
N CYS A 12 -14.66 9.63 -4.06
CA CYS A 12 -13.21 9.46 -4.05
C CYS A 12 -12.67 8.84 -5.35
N ALA A 13 -13.51 8.64 -6.37
CA ALA A 13 -13.14 8.11 -7.68
C ALA A 13 -12.41 9.14 -8.58
N SER A 14 -11.65 10.05 -7.98
CA SER A 14 -10.98 11.17 -8.64
C SER A 14 -9.49 11.21 -8.28
N ALA A 15 -8.72 11.97 -9.06
CA ALA A 15 -7.25 12.00 -8.93
C ALA A 15 -6.80 12.56 -7.58
N GLU A 16 -7.49 13.56 -7.05
CA GLU A 16 -7.21 14.18 -5.75
C GLU A 16 -7.42 13.23 -4.56
N CYS A 17 -8.18 12.14 -4.74
CA CYS A 17 -8.41 11.10 -3.74
C CYS A 17 -7.61 9.82 -4.02
N GLY A 18 -6.80 9.79 -5.08
CA GLY A 18 -6.05 8.60 -5.49
C GLY A 18 -6.92 7.52 -6.15
N PHE A 19 -8.03 7.91 -6.79
CA PHE A 19 -8.97 7.03 -7.50
C PHE A 19 -9.54 5.90 -6.65
N ASP A 20 -9.77 6.17 -5.37
CA ASP A 20 -10.34 5.22 -4.42
C ASP A 20 -9.62 3.86 -4.38
N GLY A 21 -8.31 3.86 -4.60
CA GLY A 21 -7.53 2.63 -4.64
C GLY A 21 -7.94 1.65 -5.74
N SER A 22 -8.59 2.15 -6.80
CA SER A 22 -9.13 1.37 -7.92
C SER A 22 -10.40 0.55 -7.61
N ASP A 23 -11.09 0.81 -6.50
CA ASP A 23 -12.31 0.06 -6.12
C ASP A 23 -13.50 0.31 -7.08
N CYS A 24 -13.54 1.45 -7.75
CA CYS A 24 -14.61 1.81 -8.69
C CYS A 24 -14.47 1.20 -10.10
N GLY A 25 -13.47 0.35 -10.34
CA GLY A 25 -13.31 -0.35 -11.62
C GLY A 25 -13.09 0.58 -12.82
N MET A 26 -12.61 1.80 -12.58
CA MET A 26 -12.21 2.67 -13.67
C MET A 26 -10.98 2.05 -14.34
N SER A 27 -11.15 1.64 -15.60
CA SER A 27 -10.02 1.26 -16.44
C SER A 27 -9.21 2.50 -16.72
N VAL A 28 -8.32 2.84 -15.78
CA VAL A 28 -7.22 3.74 -16.06
C VAL A 28 -6.40 2.96 -17.08
N THR A 29 -6.29 3.43 -18.31
CA THR A 29 -5.36 2.85 -19.27
C THR A 29 -3.98 2.99 -18.66
N HIS A 30 -3.53 1.93 -18.01
CA HIS A 30 -2.22 1.84 -17.42
C HIS A 30 -1.22 2.01 -18.56
N SER A 31 -0.59 3.18 -18.63
CA SER A 31 0.73 3.24 -19.23
C SER A 31 1.57 2.23 -18.45
N ASP A 32 2.15 1.25 -19.14
CA ASP A 32 2.92 0.07 -18.64
C ASP A 32 4.15 0.40 -17.76
N SER A 33 4.15 1.53 -17.08
CA SER A 33 5.19 1.97 -16.16
C SER A 33 4.89 1.41 -14.77
N ASN A 34 5.19 0.12 -14.55
CA ASN A 34 5.25 -0.48 -13.22
C ASN A 34 6.41 0.13 -12.43
N ALA A 35 6.27 1.39 -12.01
CA ALA A 35 7.25 2.07 -11.17
C ALA A 35 7.16 1.51 -9.75
N ILE A 36 8.27 0.93 -9.27
CA ILE A 36 8.39 0.45 -7.90
C ILE A 36 9.01 1.56 -7.06
N MET A 37 8.34 1.93 -5.97
CA MET A 37 8.85 2.87 -4.99
C MET A 37 9.22 2.12 -3.70
N GLY A 38 10.46 2.27 -3.23
CA GLY A 38 10.89 1.80 -1.92
C GLY A 38 10.80 2.93 -0.89
N ILE A 39 10.14 2.67 0.25
CA ILE A 39 9.99 3.64 1.34
C ILE A 39 10.45 2.98 2.64
N ILE A 40 11.29 3.69 3.40
CA ILE A 40 11.73 3.27 4.73
C ILE A 40 10.92 4.08 5.75
N PHE A 41 10.25 3.39 6.65
CA PHE A 41 9.53 4.00 7.77
C PHE A 41 10.33 3.82 9.05
N ASP A 42 10.50 4.91 9.80
CA ASP A 42 11.02 4.85 11.17
C ASP A 42 9.86 4.51 12.12
N GLY A 43 10.00 3.42 12.87
CA GLY A 43 8.98 2.95 13.81
C GLY A 43 8.84 1.44 13.89
N GLN A 44 7.95 0.98 14.77
CA GLN A 44 7.65 -0.45 14.89
C GLN A 44 6.84 -0.91 13.69
N SER A 45 7.31 -1.97 13.02
CA SER A 45 6.67 -2.52 11.81
C SER A 45 5.19 -2.83 12.02
N TYR A 46 4.80 -3.25 13.22
CA TYR A 46 3.42 -3.53 13.58
C TYR A 46 2.48 -2.30 13.49
N GLU A 47 2.91 -1.17 14.04
CA GLU A 47 2.11 0.07 14.06
C GLU A 47 1.95 0.65 12.66
N ILE A 48 2.98 0.54 11.83
CA ILE A 48 2.94 0.95 10.42
C ILE A 48 1.98 0.05 9.64
N LEU A 49 2.08 -1.27 9.81
CA LEU A 49 1.24 -2.23 9.10
C LEU A 49 -0.25 -2.11 9.45
N ARG A 50 -0.60 -1.77 10.69
CA ARG A 50 -1.99 -1.46 11.08
C ARG A 50 -2.59 -0.27 10.34
N LYS A 51 -1.76 0.63 9.83
CA LYS A 51 -2.15 1.85 9.11
C LYS A 51 -1.80 1.80 7.62
N LEU A 52 -1.58 0.60 7.08
CA LEU A 52 -1.06 0.43 5.74
C LEU A 52 -1.98 1.00 4.66
N LEU A 53 -3.28 0.71 4.68
CA LEU A 53 -4.23 1.24 3.69
C LEU A 53 -4.36 2.78 3.75
N PRO A 54 -4.57 3.40 4.94
CA PRO A 54 -4.56 4.87 5.04
C PRO A 54 -3.25 5.52 4.57
N LEU A 55 -2.12 4.87 4.83
CA LEU A 55 -0.81 5.32 4.38
C LEU A 55 -0.70 5.28 2.84
N LEU A 56 -1.09 4.16 2.21
CA LEU A 56 -1.12 4.05 0.75
C LEU A 56 -2.05 5.11 0.13
N GLY A 57 -3.22 5.33 0.71
CA GLY A 57 -4.15 6.36 0.27
C GLY A 57 -3.60 7.77 0.42
N SER A 58 -2.79 8.05 1.46
CA SER A 58 -2.12 9.35 1.61
C SER A 58 -1.06 9.58 0.54
N ILE A 59 -0.30 8.52 0.18
CA ILE A 59 0.68 8.59 -0.91
C ILE A 59 -0.03 8.73 -2.26
N ALA A 60 -1.14 8.03 -2.47
CA ALA A 60 -1.93 8.09 -3.69
C ALA A 60 -2.49 9.49 -3.95
N GLN A 61 -3.02 10.14 -2.90
CA GLN A 61 -3.44 11.54 -2.95
C GLN A 61 -2.27 12.48 -3.29
N LEU A 62 -1.09 12.26 -2.71
CA LEU A 62 0.09 13.09 -3.00
C LEU A 62 0.57 12.94 -4.46
N LEU A 63 0.48 11.73 -5.02
CA LEU A 63 0.93 11.42 -6.37
C LEU A 63 -0.14 11.62 -7.44
N HIS A 64 -1.39 11.85 -7.05
CA HIS A 64 -2.56 11.83 -7.93
C HIS A 64 -2.64 10.55 -8.79
N ALA A 65 -2.29 9.41 -8.20
CA ALA A 65 -2.23 8.12 -8.89
C ALA A 65 -2.52 6.97 -7.91
N PRO A 66 -3.08 5.84 -8.37
CA PRO A 66 -3.27 4.67 -7.52
C PRO A 66 -1.91 4.12 -7.05
N VAL A 67 -1.79 3.86 -5.75
CA VAL A 67 -0.64 3.23 -5.13
C VAL A 67 -1.07 1.92 -4.48
N HIS A 68 -0.31 0.87 -4.77
CA HIS A 68 -0.55 -0.49 -4.30
C HIS A 68 0.74 -1.09 -3.72
N LEU A 69 0.60 -2.12 -2.89
CA LEU A 69 1.74 -2.95 -2.52
C LEU A 69 2.18 -3.77 -3.72
N SER A 70 3.49 -3.85 -3.94
CA SER A 70 4.08 -4.77 -4.92
C SER A 70 4.08 -6.19 -4.35
N VAL A 71 2.93 -6.85 -4.39
CA VAL A 71 2.79 -8.24 -3.94
C VAL A 71 3.36 -9.17 -5.02
N ASN A 72 4.18 -10.14 -4.63
CA ASN A 72 4.68 -11.14 -5.57
C ASN A 72 3.60 -12.19 -5.92
N SER A 73 3.88 -13.08 -6.87
CA SER A 73 2.96 -14.14 -7.32
C SER A 73 2.55 -15.13 -6.22
N GLU A 74 3.26 -15.17 -5.11
CA GLU A 74 3.00 -16.08 -3.97
C GLU A 74 2.16 -15.38 -2.87
N GLY A 75 1.79 -14.11 -3.08
CA GLY A 75 1.09 -13.31 -2.08
C GLY A 75 2.00 -12.83 -0.94
N GLY A 76 3.32 -12.98 -1.08
CA GLY A 76 4.31 -12.40 -0.19
C GLY A 76 4.39 -10.89 -0.41
N GLY A 77 4.15 -10.12 0.65
CA GLY A 77 4.23 -8.66 0.60
C GLY A 77 5.68 -8.17 0.57
N PRO A 78 5.99 -7.04 -0.07
CA PRO A 78 7.35 -6.51 -0.20
C PRO A 78 7.79 -5.75 1.06
N VAL A 79 7.38 -6.22 2.24
CA VAL A 79 7.64 -5.54 3.52
C VAL A 79 8.76 -6.27 4.23
N TYR A 80 9.80 -5.53 4.60
CA TYR A 80 10.98 -6.05 5.24
C TYR A 80 11.27 -5.29 6.53
N GLY A 81 11.87 -5.96 7.50
CA GLY A 81 12.55 -5.26 8.59
C GLY A 81 13.66 -4.37 8.04
N TRP A 82 13.96 -3.26 8.70
CA TRP A 82 15.05 -2.38 8.30
C TRP A 82 15.80 -1.83 9.51
N SER A 83 17.12 -1.68 9.39
CA SER A 83 17.97 -1.04 10.41
C SER A 83 19.17 -0.33 9.80
N TYR A 84 19.67 0.71 10.46
CA TYR A 84 20.89 1.41 10.05
C TYR A 84 22.14 0.50 10.00
N LYS A 85 22.20 -0.52 10.87
CA LYS A 85 23.38 -1.39 11.00
C LYS A 85 23.42 -2.45 9.91
N ASN A 86 22.27 -3.07 9.61
CA ASN A 86 22.19 -4.26 8.78
C ASN A 86 21.47 -4.01 7.44
N GLY A 87 20.87 -2.84 7.24
CA GLY A 87 20.04 -2.56 6.07
C GLY A 87 18.73 -3.35 6.09
N VAL A 88 18.40 -3.97 4.96
CA VAL A 88 17.19 -4.80 4.78
C VAL A 88 17.34 -6.11 5.57
N GLY A 89 16.37 -6.39 6.42
CA GLY A 89 16.27 -7.62 7.23
C GLY A 89 15.28 -8.63 6.64
N GLU A 90 14.70 -9.45 7.52
CA GLU A 90 13.74 -10.49 7.12
C GLU A 90 12.44 -9.90 6.56
N GLN A 91 11.84 -10.65 5.64
CA GLN A 91 10.52 -10.35 5.11
C GLN A 91 9.47 -10.55 6.21
N ILE A 92 8.54 -9.60 6.32
CA ILE A 92 7.43 -9.68 7.26
C ILE A 92 6.24 -10.31 6.54
N ASP A 93 5.80 -11.48 7.01
CA ASP A 93 4.57 -12.08 6.51
C ASP A 93 3.35 -11.23 6.94
N LEU A 94 2.56 -10.84 5.94
CA LEU A 94 1.33 -10.08 6.13
C LEU A 94 0.13 -10.98 6.45
N LYS A 95 0.21 -12.29 6.17
CA LYS A 95 -0.86 -13.28 6.38
C LYS A 95 -0.82 -13.89 7.79
N GLU A 96 0.36 -14.04 8.39
CA GLU A 96 0.53 -14.67 9.71
C GLU A 96 0.05 -13.84 10.92
N LYS A 97 -0.40 -12.60 10.74
CA LYS A 97 -0.95 -11.79 11.84
C LYS A 97 -2.42 -12.10 12.13
N THR A 98 -2.67 -13.27 12.70
CA THR A 98 -3.64 -13.40 13.80
C THR A 98 -3.14 -12.48 14.92
N ILE A 99 -3.88 -11.40 15.17
CA ILE A 99 -3.59 -10.43 16.24
C ILE A 99 -4.05 -11.07 17.56
N PRO A 100 -3.18 -11.27 18.57
CA PRO A 100 -3.65 -11.44 19.94
C PRO A 100 -4.29 -10.14 20.40
N GLU A 101 -5.52 -10.22 20.93
CA GLU A 101 -6.26 -9.12 21.57
C GLU A 101 -5.47 -8.43 22.70
#